data_AF-A0A9D5RWE9-F1
#
_entry.id   AF-A0A9D5RWE9-F1
#
_cell.length_a   1.000
_cell.length_b   1.000
_cell.length_c   1.000
_cell.angle_alpha   90.00
_cell.angle_beta   90.00
_cell.angle_gamma   90.00
#
_symmetry.space_group_name_H-M   'P 1'
#
loop_
_entity.id
_entity.type
_entity.pdbx_description
1 polymer ?
#
loop_
_entity_poly.entity_id
_entity_poly.type
_entity_poly.pdbx_seq_one_letter_code
_entity_poly.pdbx_strand_id
1 'polypeptide(L)'
;MFNEKVFIESIKNRAKEKNLLKEAEKELKIFKRFNQIEYLFVVKEFVETLTKSNVPYVLLRMAGASSVVAYILGIHKINPIEYQLTNYFFFNNEYKDGGFGPRFDLCVPTSQKEEVIRILNKISKINQSTSDASIIRFGENDQYRIGIYGNGLLDILLEGIKFHISDDYAKWCKKELSKINDDTNYKKIIDFMLTPDQKGYCLPNLNGCVFGIPSEIYELMEAVEPKDLTDLAKINCLVRGIYKSKKKLIECIKENGIDGTIYSREQFFNLLVNVYDIDENGAAQIIDDVIQRNKLTEWEELTLSSYEVPNYLINQFENIKYLYYMSASLGEIHVAYHLAEIKWLIPGDFEKFLHVPYKNSFVGPFFYINKKLYPYKDSIIEHNPNVRFFDAPMSHFVFFENLGIDGDYGNYPRGRVIFDNFHKRFVVYLDKDLLKDDIKAEIIKEYNLEERRTVFRRDAHYTHDGL
;
A
#
# COMPACT_ATOMS: atom_id res chain seq x y z
N MET A 1 12.59 4.56 30.88
CA MET A 1 12.21 5.98 30.69
C MET A 1 13.00 6.51 29.52
N PHE A 2 12.36 7.21 28.57
CA PHE A 2 13.04 7.73 27.38
C PHE A 2 14.09 8.78 27.79
N ASN A 3 15.29 8.72 27.19
CA ASN A 3 16.34 9.72 27.36
C ASN A 3 16.81 10.17 25.99
N GLU A 4 16.46 11.40 25.61
CA GLU A 4 16.72 11.96 24.29
C GLU A 4 18.22 11.94 23.93
N LYS A 5 19.10 12.35 24.85
CA LYS A 5 20.54 12.44 24.57
C LYS A 5 21.13 11.07 24.28
N VAL A 6 20.78 10.07 25.09
CA VAL A 6 21.23 8.68 24.90
C VAL A 6 20.68 8.12 23.59
N PHE A 7 19.42 8.43 23.25
CA PHE A 7 18.81 7.95 22.02
C PHE A 7 19.47 8.53 20.77
N ILE A 8 19.73 9.84 20.74
CA ILE A 8 20.45 10.50 19.66
C ILE A 8 21.85 9.91 19.49
N GLU A 9 22.57 9.73 20.59
CA GLU A 9 23.92 9.15 20.54
C GLU A 9 23.89 7.70 20.01
N SER A 10 22.84 6.94 20.34
CA SER A 10 22.66 5.59 19.80
C SER A 10 22.44 5.59 18.27
N ILE A 11 21.79 6.61 17.71
CA ILE A 11 21.60 6.76 16.26
C ILE A 11 22.95 7.04 15.61
N LYS A 12 23.71 7.99 16.14
CA LYS A 12 25.05 8.34 15.61
C LYS A 12 25.99 7.14 15.62
N ASN A 13 26.01 6.37 16.71
CA ASN A 13 26.85 5.18 16.83
C ASN A 13 26.45 4.03 15.87
N ARG A 14 25.19 3.99 15.42
CA ARG A 14 24.73 3.02 14.42
C ARG A 14 25.08 3.42 12.98
N ALA A 15 25.36 4.70 12.73
CA ALA A 15 25.76 5.19 11.42
C ALA A 15 27.20 4.75 11.10
N LYS A 16 27.35 3.60 10.43
CA LYS A 16 28.66 3.00 10.13
C LYS A 16 29.46 3.80 9.12
N GLU A 17 28.78 4.49 8.20
CA GLU A 17 29.42 5.24 7.11
C GLU A 17 29.38 6.75 7.39
N LYS A 18 30.43 7.46 6.94
CA LYS A 18 30.61 8.90 7.21
C LYS A 18 29.54 9.77 6.53
N ASN A 19 29.12 9.41 5.32
CA ASN A 19 28.01 10.03 4.59
C ASN A 19 26.68 9.85 5.36
N LEU A 20 26.37 8.64 5.84
CA LEU A 20 25.18 8.36 6.64
C LEU A 20 25.17 9.18 7.93
N LEU A 21 26.29 9.25 8.65
CA LEU A 21 26.39 10.05 9.87
C LEU A 21 26.15 11.54 9.57
N LYS A 22 26.78 12.08 8.53
CA LYS A 22 26.62 13.50 8.14
C LYS A 22 25.16 13.85 7.84
N GLU A 23 24.47 13.03 7.06
CA GLU A 23 23.06 13.28 6.72
C GLU A 23 22.14 13.05 7.93
N ALA A 24 22.39 12.02 8.75
CA ALA A 24 21.66 11.80 9.99
C ALA A 24 21.78 12.99 10.96
N GLU A 25 22.95 13.61 11.08
CA GLU A 25 23.13 14.79 11.92
C GLU A 25 22.35 16.00 11.44
N LYS A 26 22.14 16.17 10.13
CA LYS A 26 21.27 17.21 9.58
C LYS A 26 19.80 16.91 9.91
N GLU A 27 19.35 15.69 9.64
CA GLU A 27 17.96 15.28 9.93
C GLU A 27 17.62 15.38 11.41
N LEU A 28 18.52 14.97 12.30
CA LEU A 28 18.32 15.08 13.75
C LEU A 28 18.12 16.52 14.22
N LYS A 29 18.74 17.52 13.56
CA LYS A 29 18.45 18.93 13.84
C LYS A 29 17.02 19.30 13.45
N ILE A 30 16.53 18.77 12.34
CA ILE A 30 15.15 18.99 11.86
C ILE A 30 14.15 18.31 12.82
N PHE A 31 14.35 17.04 13.17
CA PHE A 31 13.49 16.34 14.14
C PHE A 31 13.44 17.04 15.50
N LYS A 32 14.56 17.60 15.96
CA LYS A 32 14.58 18.44 17.18
C LYS A 32 13.73 19.69 17.03
N ARG A 33 13.83 20.38 15.89
CA ARG A 33 13.01 21.56 15.59
C ARG A 33 11.51 21.25 15.66
N PHE A 34 11.10 20.05 15.24
CA PHE A 34 9.71 19.58 15.31
C PHE A 34 9.32 18.90 16.63
N ASN A 35 10.21 18.84 17.62
CA ASN A 35 9.97 18.09 18.87
C ASN A 35 9.59 16.60 18.62
N GLN A 36 10.24 15.94 17.66
CA GLN A 36 9.88 14.59 17.22
C GLN A 36 10.92 13.51 17.56
N ILE A 37 11.87 13.79 18.45
CA ILE A 37 12.87 12.77 18.84
C ILE A 37 12.23 11.64 19.64
N GLU A 38 11.26 11.95 20.51
CA GLU A 38 10.48 10.91 21.21
C GLU A 38 9.57 10.15 20.23
N TYR A 39 8.98 10.84 19.24
CA TYR A 39 8.21 10.19 18.17
C TYR A 39 9.05 9.13 17.45
N LEU A 40 10.29 9.45 17.04
CA LEU A 40 11.21 8.48 16.43
C LEU A 40 11.46 7.27 17.33
N PHE A 41 11.60 7.48 18.64
CA PHE A 41 11.77 6.39 19.60
C PHE A 41 10.54 5.47 19.63
N VAL A 42 9.33 6.04 19.69
CA VAL A 42 8.08 5.27 19.68
C VAL A 42 7.91 4.49 18.37
N VAL A 43 8.17 5.11 17.22
CA VAL A 43 8.08 4.46 15.90
C VAL A 43 9.08 3.31 15.77
N LYS A 44 10.31 3.50 16.24
CA LYS A 44 11.32 2.42 16.29
C LYS A 44 10.82 1.24 17.13
N GLU A 45 10.40 1.46 18.37
CA GLU A 45 9.91 0.40 19.26
C GLU A 45 8.69 -0.31 18.65
N PHE A 46 7.81 0.45 18.00
CA PHE A 46 6.64 -0.06 17.31
C PHE A 46 7.03 -1.00 16.17
N VAL A 47 7.88 -0.55 15.25
CA VAL A 47 8.36 -1.35 14.12
C VAL A 47 9.14 -2.59 14.58
N GLU A 48 9.97 -2.47 15.60
CA GLU A 48 10.68 -3.62 16.17
C GLU A 48 9.72 -4.65 16.76
N THR A 49 8.63 -4.20 17.37
CA THR A 49 7.58 -5.09 17.90
C THR A 49 6.84 -5.79 16.76
N LEU A 50 6.45 -5.07 15.70
CA LEU A 50 5.85 -5.68 14.50
C LEU A 50 6.76 -6.75 13.89
N THR A 51 8.06 -6.44 13.77
CA THR A 51 9.06 -7.37 13.24
C THR A 51 9.16 -8.64 14.10
N LYS A 52 9.24 -8.51 15.43
CA LYS A 52 9.28 -9.66 16.36
C LYS A 52 7.99 -10.50 16.32
N SER A 53 6.87 -9.88 15.99
CA SER A 53 5.57 -10.54 15.82
C SER A 53 5.34 -11.09 14.41
N ASN A 54 6.35 -11.07 13.53
CA ASN A 54 6.26 -11.51 12.13
C ASN A 54 5.16 -10.79 11.33
N VAL A 55 4.90 -9.53 11.66
CA VAL A 55 3.97 -8.67 10.92
C VAL A 55 4.75 -7.90 9.86
N PRO A 56 4.61 -8.22 8.55
CA PRO A 56 5.27 -7.43 7.53
C PRO A 56 4.67 -6.03 7.50
N TYR A 57 5.48 -5.03 7.19
CA TYR A 57 5.04 -3.66 7.04
C TYR A 57 5.95 -2.96 6.02
N VAL A 58 5.49 -1.83 5.49
CA VAL A 58 6.30 -1.01 4.58
C VAL A 58 5.79 0.43 4.56
N LEU A 59 6.71 1.38 4.37
CA LEU A 59 6.41 2.80 4.19
C LEU A 59 6.00 3.06 2.73
N LEU A 60 4.75 2.74 2.35
CA LEU A 60 4.24 2.95 0.98
C LEU A 60 3.61 4.32 0.75
N ARG A 61 3.59 5.18 1.77
CA ARG A 61 2.96 6.50 1.67
C ARG A 61 3.96 7.60 1.99
N MET A 62 3.87 8.66 1.19
CA MET A 62 4.71 9.87 1.29
C MET A 62 6.20 9.56 1.11
N ALA A 63 7.04 10.56 1.41
CA ALA A 63 8.49 10.49 1.29
C ALA A 63 9.19 9.82 2.49
N GLY A 64 8.48 9.03 3.32
CA GLY A 64 9.01 8.54 4.60
C GLY A 64 10.30 7.70 4.48
N ALA A 65 10.45 6.94 3.41
CA ALA A 65 11.65 6.14 3.12
C ALA A 65 12.85 6.97 2.63
N SER A 66 12.74 8.29 2.55
CA SER A 66 13.87 9.20 2.26
C SER A 66 14.69 9.58 3.51
N SER A 67 14.22 9.25 4.73
CA SER A 67 14.91 9.62 5.97
C SER A 67 16.09 8.69 6.27
N VAL A 68 17.29 9.25 6.35
CA VAL A 68 18.50 8.53 6.76
C VAL A 68 18.43 8.09 8.22
N VAL A 69 17.84 8.91 9.10
CA VAL A 69 17.65 8.53 10.51
C VAL A 69 16.74 7.32 10.64
N ALA A 70 15.65 7.27 9.87
CA ALA A 70 14.73 6.14 9.87
C ALA A 70 15.38 4.85 9.34
N TYR A 71 16.20 4.96 8.29
CA TYR A 71 17.02 3.85 7.80
C TYR A 71 17.97 3.31 8.87
N ILE A 72 18.73 4.19 9.55
CA ILE A 72 19.67 3.82 10.62
C ILE A 72 18.97 3.14 11.80
N LEU A 73 17.77 3.61 12.13
CA LEU A 73 16.93 3.02 13.19
C LEU A 73 16.29 1.69 12.77
N GLY A 74 16.38 1.32 11.49
CA GLY A 74 15.78 0.11 10.95
C GLY A 74 14.26 0.21 10.77
N ILE A 75 13.71 1.43 10.77
CA ILE A 75 12.28 1.73 10.50
C ILE A 75 11.91 1.39 9.05
N HIS A 76 12.86 1.49 8.11
CA HIS A 76 12.76 0.92 6.77
C HIS A 76 14.12 0.36 6.33
N LYS A 77 14.14 -0.34 5.19
CA LYS A 77 15.34 -1.02 4.65
C LYS A 77 15.93 -0.37 3.40
N ILE A 78 15.29 0.66 2.87
CA ILE A 78 15.77 1.42 1.70
C ILE A 78 16.87 2.38 2.14
N ASN A 79 18.07 2.30 1.55
CA ASN A 79 19.17 3.23 1.81
C ASN A 79 18.97 4.54 1.02
N PRO A 80 18.61 5.67 1.65
CA PRO A 80 18.27 6.89 0.90
C PRO A 80 19.44 7.47 0.11
N ILE A 81 20.69 7.24 0.56
CA ILE A 81 21.89 7.75 -0.11
C ILE A 81 22.12 7.00 -1.43
N GLU A 82 21.97 5.68 -1.42
CA GLU A 82 22.17 4.83 -2.60
C GLU A 82 21.20 5.20 -3.73
N TYR A 83 19.94 5.45 -3.37
CA TYR A 83 18.89 5.85 -4.31
C TYR A 83 18.78 7.36 -4.53
N GLN A 84 19.70 8.15 -3.96
CA GLN A 84 19.72 9.61 -4.06
C GLN A 84 18.37 10.27 -3.70
N LEU A 85 17.69 9.73 -2.68
CA LEU A 85 16.37 10.23 -2.27
C LEU A 85 16.53 11.54 -1.50
N THR A 86 15.91 12.61 -2.01
CA THR A 86 15.81 13.86 -1.24
C THR A 86 14.81 13.70 -0.10
N ASN A 87 15.21 14.15 1.09
CA ASN A 87 14.32 14.23 2.25
C ASN A 87 13.52 15.54 2.31
N TYR A 88 13.68 16.44 1.33
CA TYR A 88 12.98 17.72 1.27
C TYR A 88 11.46 17.54 1.38
N PHE A 89 10.87 16.64 0.58
CA PHE A 89 9.42 16.41 0.60
C PHE A 89 8.91 15.69 1.85
N PHE A 90 9.81 15.04 2.60
CA PHE A 90 9.46 14.43 3.87
C PHE A 90 9.38 15.48 4.97
N PHE A 91 10.38 16.37 5.05
CA PHE A 91 10.47 17.37 6.10
C PHE A 91 9.64 18.63 5.81
N ASN A 92 9.53 19.06 4.56
CA ASN A 92 8.82 20.30 4.17
C ASN A 92 7.35 20.06 3.77
N ASN A 93 6.77 18.92 4.12
CA ASN A 93 5.33 18.66 3.93
C ASN A 93 4.43 19.34 4.98
N GLU A 94 4.99 20.28 5.75
CA GLU A 94 4.40 20.92 6.93
C GLU A 94 3.03 21.54 6.66
N TYR A 95 2.83 22.09 5.45
CA TYR A 95 1.56 22.70 5.04
C TYR A 95 0.42 21.69 4.81
N LYS A 96 0.72 20.47 4.35
CA LYS A 96 -0.31 19.43 4.13
C LYS A 96 -0.73 18.74 5.42
N ASP A 97 0.16 18.74 6.42
CA ASP A 97 -0.06 18.03 7.68
C ASP A 97 -0.53 18.93 8.83
N GLY A 98 -0.74 20.23 8.57
CA GLY A 98 -1.23 21.19 9.55
C GLY A 98 -0.20 21.50 10.64
N GLY A 99 1.10 21.45 10.32
CA GLY A 99 2.19 21.82 11.24
C GLY A 99 2.69 20.71 12.17
N PHE A 100 2.28 19.45 11.98
CA PHE A 100 2.64 18.33 12.88
C PHE A 100 4.03 17.71 12.64
N GLY A 101 4.76 18.20 11.63
CA GLY A 101 6.07 17.65 11.22
C GLY A 101 5.97 16.34 10.44
N PRO A 102 7.11 15.70 10.11
CA PRO A 102 7.15 14.50 9.27
C PRO A 102 6.45 13.29 9.91
N ARG A 103 5.84 12.42 9.08
CA ARG A 103 5.12 11.21 9.51
C ARG A 103 5.62 9.94 8.82
N PHE A 104 5.89 8.89 9.60
CA PHE A 104 6.18 7.55 9.11
C PHE A 104 4.89 6.75 8.98
N ASP A 105 4.13 7.00 7.92
CA ASP A 105 2.90 6.25 7.63
C ASP A 105 3.22 4.81 7.19
N LEU A 106 2.64 3.82 7.86
CA LEU A 106 2.86 2.39 7.59
C LEU A 106 1.68 1.78 6.82
N CYS A 107 2.01 0.97 5.83
CA CYS A 107 1.11 -0.04 5.29
C CYS A 107 1.38 -1.39 5.97
N VAL A 108 0.31 -2.09 6.34
CA VAL A 108 0.32 -3.38 7.04
C VAL A 108 -0.70 -4.34 6.41
N PRO A 109 -0.64 -5.66 6.66
CA PRO A 109 -1.67 -6.60 6.23
C PRO A 109 -3.05 -6.13 6.67
N THR A 110 -4.00 -6.10 5.75
CA THR A 110 -5.38 -5.67 6.04
C THR A 110 -5.97 -6.53 7.17
N SER A 111 -5.68 -7.82 7.15
CA SER A 111 -6.14 -8.79 8.16
C SER A 111 -5.57 -8.56 9.56
N GLN A 112 -4.45 -7.83 9.70
CA GLN A 112 -3.78 -7.56 10.98
C GLN A 112 -3.86 -6.10 11.45
N LYS A 113 -4.53 -5.22 10.69
CA LYS A 113 -4.59 -3.79 11.01
C LYS A 113 -5.02 -3.51 12.45
N GLU A 114 -6.05 -4.19 12.95
CA GLU A 114 -6.52 -4.00 14.33
C GLU A 114 -5.48 -4.39 15.38
N GLU A 115 -4.76 -5.49 15.15
CA GLU A 115 -3.72 -5.95 16.07
C GLU A 115 -2.53 -5.00 16.07
N VAL A 116 -2.15 -4.49 14.89
CA VAL A 116 -1.14 -3.44 14.73
C VAL A 116 -1.51 -2.19 15.52
N ILE A 117 -2.78 -1.77 15.49
CA ILE A 117 -3.27 -0.63 16.27
C ILE A 117 -3.19 -0.91 17.78
N ARG A 118 -3.53 -2.12 18.23
CA ARG A 118 -3.38 -2.52 19.64
C ARG A 118 -1.92 -2.50 20.10
N ILE A 119 -1.00 -2.97 19.27
CA ILE A 119 0.44 -2.91 19.55
C ILE A 119 0.88 -1.46 19.69
N LEU A 120 0.48 -0.57 18.76
CA LEU A 120 0.80 0.85 18.84
C LEU A 120 0.24 1.49 20.12
N ASN A 121 -1.01 1.20 20.47
CA ASN A 121 -1.65 1.72 21.68
C ASN A 121 -0.89 1.31 22.95
N LYS A 122 -0.44 0.05 23.02
CA LYS A 122 0.35 -0.46 24.15
C LYS A 122 1.69 0.27 24.28
N ILE A 123 2.37 0.54 23.17
CA ILE A 123 3.70 1.18 23.16
C ILE A 123 3.59 2.68 23.45
N SER A 124 2.65 3.35 22.79
CA SER A 124 2.40 4.79 22.95
C SER A 124 1.64 5.13 24.24
N LYS A 125 1.15 4.12 24.98
CA LYS A 125 0.38 4.26 26.22
C LYS A 125 -0.90 5.09 26.06
N ILE A 126 -1.53 5.02 24.90
CA ILE A 126 -2.84 5.64 24.64
C ILE A 126 -3.93 4.58 24.62
N ASN A 127 -5.16 4.98 24.99
CA ASN A 127 -6.35 4.14 24.86
C ASN A 127 -7.23 4.67 23.73
N GLN A 128 -6.87 4.44 22.47
CA GLN A 128 -7.76 4.69 21.34
C GLN A 128 -8.63 3.48 21.01
N SER A 129 -9.93 3.72 20.85
CA SER A 129 -10.95 2.71 20.61
C SER A 129 -11.64 2.88 19.25
N THR A 130 -10.92 2.92 18.12
CA THR A 130 -11.58 2.72 16.81
C THR A 130 -10.68 2.01 15.80
N SER A 131 -11.26 1.08 15.05
CA SER A 131 -10.67 0.32 13.94
C SER A 131 -10.66 1.10 12.60
N ASP A 132 -11.37 2.24 12.54
CA ASP A 132 -11.65 2.95 11.29
C ASP A 132 -10.73 4.14 11.00
N ALA A 133 -10.05 4.71 12.00
CA ALA A 133 -9.14 5.82 11.78
C ALA A 133 -7.87 5.35 11.04
N SER A 134 -7.59 5.94 9.86
CA SER A 134 -6.35 5.67 9.13
C SER A 134 -5.17 6.48 9.68
N ILE A 135 -5.42 7.55 10.43
CA ILE A 135 -4.40 8.38 11.09
C ILE A 135 -4.65 8.34 12.59
N ILE A 136 -3.65 7.88 13.33
CA ILE A 136 -3.66 7.74 14.78
C ILE A 136 -2.87 8.87 15.39
N ARG A 137 -3.44 9.55 16.39
CA ARG A 137 -2.76 10.59 17.16
C ARG A 137 -2.28 10.06 18.50
N PHE A 138 -1.14 10.51 18.99
CA PHE A 138 -0.61 10.06 20.28
C PHE A 138 0.42 11.03 20.86
N GLY A 139 0.92 10.73 22.06
CA GLY A 139 1.81 11.60 22.81
C GLY A 139 1.05 12.67 23.60
N GLU A 140 1.79 13.52 24.30
CA GLU A 140 1.19 14.63 25.05
C GLU A 140 0.42 15.56 24.11
N ASN A 141 -0.83 15.88 24.47
CA ASN A 141 -1.73 16.74 23.68
C ASN A 141 -1.92 16.30 22.21
N ASP A 142 -1.84 14.99 21.91
CA ASP A 142 -2.01 14.44 20.55
C ASP A 142 -1.04 15.03 19.51
N GLN A 143 0.16 15.43 19.96
CA GLN A 143 1.16 16.10 19.12
C GLN A 143 1.81 15.19 18.05
N TYR A 144 1.76 13.87 18.23
CA TYR A 144 2.31 12.91 17.26
C TYR A 144 1.22 12.27 16.41
N ARG A 145 1.58 11.92 15.18
CA ARG A 145 0.66 11.27 14.23
C ARG A 145 1.35 10.14 13.47
N ILE A 146 0.60 9.08 13.22
CA ILE A 146 1.03 7.98 12.37
C ILE A 146 -0.14 7.42 11.57
N GLY A 147 0.03 7.31 10.26
CA GLY A 147 -0.93 6.64 9.41
C GLY A 147 -0.74 5.12 9.46
N ILE A 148 -1.82 4.36 9.65
CA ILE A 148 -1.83 2.89 9.54
C ILE A 148 -2.85 2.49 8.49
N TYR A 149 -2.37 1.95 7.38
CA TYR A 149 -3.19 1.58 6.22
C TYR A 149 -3.13 0.09 5.95
N GLY A 150 -4.28 -0.52 5.66
CA GLY A 150 -4.34 -1.92 5.22
C GLY A 150 -3.87 -2.05 3.77
N ASN A 151 -3.10 -3.09 3.49
CA ASN A 151 -2.65 -3.44 2.14
C ASN A 151 -2.79 -4.95 1.92
N GLY A 152 -3.57 -5.33 0.90
CA GLY A 152 -3.84 -6.73 0.55
C GLY A 152 -2.62 -7.51 0.03
N LEU A 153 -1.62 -6.84 -0.57
CA LEU A 153 -0.38 -7.50 -0.97
C LEU A 153 0.44 -7.97 0.24
N LEU A 154 0.36 -7.22 1.35
CA LEU A 154 1.01 -7.61 2.60
C LEU A 154 0.27 -8.76 3.29
N ASP A 155 -1.03 -8.95 3.05
CA ASP A 155 -1.74 -10.16 3.48
C ASP A 155 -1.16 -11.40 2.77
N ILE A 156 -0.89 -11.32 1.47
CA ILE A 156 -0.29 -12.42 0.69
C ILE A 156 1.14 -12.70 1.17
N LEU A 157 1.93 -11.64 1.38
CA LEU A 157 3.28 -11.76 1.92
C LEU A 157 3.26 -12.41 3.31
N LEU A 158 2.33 -12.00 4.18
CA LEU A 158 2.15 -12.59 5.51
C LEU A 158 1.80 -14.07 5.43
N GLU A 159 0.88 -14.48 4.56
CA GLU A 159 0.55 -15.90 4.38
C GLU A 159 1.75 -16.69 3.83
N GLY A 160 2.49 -16.13 2.87
CA GLY A 160 3.75 -16.69 2.40
C GLY A 160 4.79 -16.85 3.52
N ILE A 161 4.94 -15.86 4.41
CA ILE A 161 5.81 -15.90 5.59
C ILE A 161 5.37 -17.00 6.56
N LYS A 162 4.08 -17.08 6.90
CA LYS A 162 3.55 -18.14 7.79
C LYS A 162 3.79 -19.52 7.20
N PHE A 163 3.60 -19.68 5.89
CA PHE A 163 3.90 -20.92 5.18
C PHE A 163 5.41 -21.23 5.22
N HIS A 164 6.24 -20.20 5.04
CA HIS A 164 7.71 -20.29 5.14
C HIS A 164 8.21 -20.72 6.53
N ILE A 165 7.52 -20.30 7.60
CA ILE A 165 7.90 -20.58 9.00
C ILE A 165 7.53 -22.00 9.44
N SER A 166 6.74 -22.76 8.69
CA SER A 166 6.47 -24.16 9.07
C SER A 166 7.77 -24.97 9.16
N ASP A 167 7.99 -25.70 10.27
CA ASP A 167 9.28 -26.31 10.62
C ASP A 167 9.86 -27.21 9.53
N ASP A 168 8.99 -27.93 8.80
CA ASP A 168 9.40 -28.83 7.73
C ASP A 168 9.77 -28.07 6.45
N TYR A 169 9.09 -26.96 6.17
CA TYR A 169 9.37 -26.13 5.01
C TYR A 169 10.58 -25.21 5.23
N ALA A 170 10.74 -24.63 6.42
CA ALA A 170 11.93 -23.87 6.79
C ALA A 170 13.20 -24.73 6.65
N LYS A 171 13.13 -26.03 7.01
CA LYS A 171 14.22 -27.00 6.77
C LYS A 171 14.44 -27.27 5.28
N TRP A 172 13.39 -27.43 4.49
CA TRP A 172 13.49 -27.62 3.03
C TRP A 172 14.09 -26.40 2.34
N CYS A 173 13.60 -25.19 2.59
CA CYS A 173 14.13 -23.93 2.06
C CYS A 173 15.59 -23.73 2.46
N LYS A 174 15.95 -23.96 3.73
CA LYS A 174 17.35 -23.85 4.18
C LYS A 174 18.26 -24.84 3.43
N LYS A 175 17.76 -26.03 3.09
CA LYS A 175 18.48 -27.04 2.30
C LYS A 175 18.60 -26.66 0.82
N GLU A 176 17.60 -26.02 0.21
CA GLU A 176 17.65 -25.59 -1.20
C GLU A 176 18.42 -24.26 -1.37
N LEU A 177 18.21 -23.28 -0.48
CA LEU A 177 18.92 -22.00 -0.48
C LEU A 177 20.41 -22.14 -0.18
N SER A 178 20.80 -23.09 0.68
CA SER A 178 22.23 -23.38 0.96
C SER A 178 23.00 -23.96 -0.24
N LYS A 179 22.31 -24.32 -1.33
CA LYS A 179 22.95 -24.76 -2.57
C LYS A 179 23.29 -23.60 -3.51
N ILE A 180 22.93 -22.35 -3.16
CA ILE A 180 23.06 -21.18 -4.03
C ILE A 180 23.68 -20.02 -3.23
N ASN A 181 24.63 -19.29 -3.82
CA ASN A 181 25.27 -18.13 -3.19
C ASN A 181 24.31 -16.92 -3.20
N ASP A 182 24.29 -16.07 -2.17
CA ASP A 182 23.26 -15.02 -1.95
C ASP A 182 23.07 -14.08 -3.16
N ASP A 183 24.15 -13.59 -3.78
CA ASP A 183 24.08 -12.69 -4.96
C ASP A 183 23.46 -13.37 -6.20
N THR A 184 23.54 -14.70 -6.27
CA THR A 184 22.99 -15.48 -7.39
C THR A 184 21.46 -15.60 -7.27
N ASN A 185 20.91 -15.61 -6.05
CA ASN A 185 19.46 -15.66 -5.84
C ASN A 185 18.81 -14.33 -6.21
N TYR A 186 19.40 -13.21 -5.78
CA TYR A 186 18.89 -11.88 -6.12
C TYR A 186 18.73 -11.72 -7.64
N LYS A 187 19.79 -11.98 -8.40
CA LYS A 187 19.74 -11.87 -9.86
C LYS A 187 18.71 -12.81 -10.51
N LYS A 188 18.59 -14.05 -10.04
CA LYS A 188 17.59 -15.00 -10.56
C LYS A 188 16.16 -14.53 -10.32
N ILE A 189 15.87 -13.94 -9.17
CA ILE A 189 14.54 -13.37 -8.88
C ILE A 189 14.29 -12.14 -9.77
N ILE A 190 15.28 -11.28 -9.99
CA ILE A 190 15.16 -10.17 -10.94
C ILE A 190 14.92 -10.69 -12.36
N ASP A 191 15.73 -11.64 -12.85
CA ASP A 191 15.54 -12.24 -14.17
C ASP A 191 14.14 -12.87 -14.29
N PHE A 192 13.67 -13.57 -13.25
CA PHE A 192 12.31 -14.09 -13.17
C PHE A 192 11.24 -12.98 -13.22
N MET A 193 11.46 -11.88 -12.50
CA MET A 193 10.60 -10.69 -12.53
C MET A 193 10.66 -9.93 -13.86
N LEU A 194 11.56 -10.28 -14.78
CA LEU A 194 11.76 -9.59 -16.05
C LEU A 194 11.40 -10.45 -17.27
N THR A 195 10.95 -11.70 -17.09
CA THR A 195 10.70 -12.67 -18.19
C THR A 195 9.23 -12.68 -18.67
N PRO A 196 8.92 -12.29 -19.94
CA PRO A 196 7.57 -12.12 -20.51
C PRO A 196 6.59 -13.30 -20.40
N ASP A 197 7.08 -14.53 -20.44
CA ASP A 197 6.34 -15.66 -21.02
C ASP A 197 6.31 -16.98 -20.21
N GLN A 198 6.67 -16.99 -18.91
CA GLN A 198 6.40 -18.15 -18.02
C GLN A 198 5.93 -17.76 -16.63
N LYS A 199 4.61 -17.52 -16.45
CA LYS A 199 3.93 -17.35 -15.15
C LYS A 199 4.61 -16.37 -14.16
N GLY A 200 5.47 -15.46 -14.60
CA GLY A 200 6.38 -14.70 -13.75
C GLY A 200 6.34 -13.21 -14.04
N TYR A 201 5.36 -12.52 -13.47
CA TYR A 201 5.53 -11.13 -13.04
C TYR A 201 4.68 -10.86 -11.80
N CYS A 202 5.30 -10.21 -10.82
CA CYS A 202 4.65 -9.71 -9.61
C CYS A 202 4.87 -8.18 -9.52
N LEU A 203 4.46 -7.39 -10.53
CA LEU A 203 4.42 -5.94 -10.34
C LEU A 203 3.13 -5.57 -9.59
N PRO A 204 3.17 -4.69 -8.58
CA PRO A 204 1.97 -4.26 -7.88
C PRO A 204 1.08 -3.49 -8.86
N ASN A 205 -0.09 -4.05 -9.21
CA ASN A 205 -1.08 -3.30 -9.97
C ASN A 205 -1.50 -2.02 -9.19
N LEU A 206 -1.68 -0.93 -9.94
CA LEU A 206 -2.16 0.38 -9.54
C LEU A 206 -3.34 0.38 -8.55
N ASN A 207 -4.21 -0.63 -8.58
CA ASN A 207 -5.45 -0.65 -7.79
C ASN A 207 -5.55 -1.75 -6.73
N GLY A 208 -4.42 -2.37 -6.35
CA GLY A 208 -4.40 -3.42 -5.33
C GLY A 208 -4.76 -4.80 -5.89
N CYS A 209 -3.89 -5.76 -5.63
CA CYS A 209 -4.16 -7.20 -5.77
C CYS A 209 -4.51 -7.70 -7.19
N VAL A 210 -3.71 -7.39 -8.20
CA VAL A 210 -3.67 -8.23 -9.41
C VAL A 210 -2.22 -8.60 -9.71
N PHE A 211 -1.95 -9.90 -9.75
CA PHE A 211 -0.72 -10.46 -10.29
C PHE A 211 -0.85 -10.50 -11.82
N GLY A 212 0.08 -9.83 -12.50
CA GLY A 212 0.02 -9.62 -13.94
C GLY A 212 0.33 -8.18 -14.28
N ILE A 213 1.13 -7.99 -15.32
CA ILE A 213 1.41 -6.69 -15.92
C ILE A 213 0.18 -6.34 -16.77
N PRO A 214 -0.56 -5.25 -16.48
CA PRO A 214 -1.53 -4.72 -17.44
C PRO A 214 -0.82 -4.59 -18.79
N SER A 215 -1.47 -4.99 -19.90
CA SER A 215 -0.89 -4.93 -21.26
C SER A 215 -0.13 -3.61 -21.54
N GLU A 216 -0.58 -2.54 -20.92
CA GLU A 216 -0.08 -1.19 -21.00
C GLU A 216 1.31 -0.99 -20.36
N ILE A 217 1.72 -1.79 -19.38
CA ILE A 217 3.05 -1.67 -18.76
C ILE A 217 4.13 -2.36 -19.62
N TYR A 218 3.78 -3.35 -20.46
CA TYR A 218 4.76 -4.02 -21.33
C TYR A 218 5.44 -3.04 -22.29
N GLU A 219 4.70 -2.12 -22.90
CA GLU A 219 5.28 -1.09 -23.78
C GLU A 219 6.30 -0.20 -23.05
N LEU A 220 6.06 0.10 -21.77
CA LEU A 220 7.01 0.84 -20.93
C LEU A 220 8.24 0.00 -20.62
N MET A 221 8.06 -1.28 -20.29
CA MET A 221 9.18 -2.19 -20.03
C MET A 221 10.04 -2.42 -21.27
N GLU A 222 9.44 -2.54 -22.45
CA GLU A 222 10.16 -2.62 -23.72
C GLU A 222 10.92 -1.32 -24.03
N ALA A 223 10.34 -0.16 -23.73
CA ALA A 223 11.00 1.13 -23.96
C ALA A 223 12.17 1.39 -22.99
N VAL A 224 12.07 0.88 -21.75
CA VAL A 224 13.06 1.12 -20.69
C VAL A 224 14.14 0.05 -20.63
N GLU A 225 13.82 -1.20 -20.99
CA GLU A 225 14.69 -2.37 -20.83
C GLU A 225 15.26 -2.49 -19.40
N PRO A 226 14.40 -2.62 -18.36
CA PRO A 226 14.82 -2.57 -16.96
C PRO A 226 15.79 -3.70 -16.61
N LYS A 227 16.81 -3.39 -15.80
CA LYS A 227 17.89 -4.34 -15.42
C LYS A 227 17.90 -4.73 -13.96
N ASP A 228 17.27 -3.93 -13.11
CA ASP A 228 17.27 -4.10 -11.66
C ASP A 228 15.99 -3.53 -11.01
N LEU A 229 15.92 -3.61 -9.67
CA LEU A 229 14.81 -3.05 -8.90
C LEU A 229 14.70 -1.53 -9.01
N THR A 230 15.80 -0.82 -9.28
CA THR A 230 15.80 0.63 -9.44
C THR A 230 15.04 1.00 -10.70
N ASP A 231 15.33 0.35 -11.83
CA ASP A 231 14.60 0.58 -13.08
C ASP A 231 13.11 0.23 -12.94
N LEU A 232 12.79 -0.88 -12.25
CA LEU A 232 11.41 -1.23 -11.95
C LEU A 232 10.73 -0.18 -11.05
N ALA A 233 11.44 0.42 -10.11
CA ALA A 233 10.92 1.51 -9.29
C ALA A 233 10.70 2.79 -10.11
N LYS A 234 11.58 3.13 -11.05
CA LYS A 234 11.37 4.25 -11.99
C LYS A 234 10.16 4.00 -12.88
N ILE A 235 10.01 2.79 -13.44
CA ILE A 235 8.82 2.39 -14.20
C ILE A 235 7.56 2.49 -13.33
N ASN A 236 7.60 1.99 -12.10
CA ASN A 236 6.46 2.11 -11.19
C ASN A 236 6.12 3.57 -10.86
N CYS A 237 7.11 4.47 -10.77
CA CYS A 237 6.85 5.91 -10.68
C CYS A 237 6.15 6.46 -11.93
N LEU A 238 6.52 6.01 -13.13
CA LEU A 238 5.85 6.41 -14.37
C LEU A 238 4.42 5.89 -14.48
N VAL A 239 4.19 4.66 -14.01
CA VAL A 239 2.88 3.99 -14.02
C VAL A 239 1.94 4.61 -12.98
N ARG A 240 2.46 4.91 -11.78
CA ARG A 240 1.74 5.60 -10.69
C ARG A 240 1.59 7.09 -10.95
N GLY A 241 2.54 7.65 -11.67
CA GLY A 241 2.48 8.99 -12.22
C GLY A 241 1.35 9.06 -13.26
N ILE A 242 0.68 10.20 -13.31
CA ILE A 242 -0.37 10.39 -14.31
C ILE A 242 0.24 11.24 -15.42
N TYR A 243 0.36 10.67 -16.62
CA TYR A 243 0.77 11.39 -17.82
C TYR A 243 -0.43 11.68 -18.72
N LYS A 244 -0.42 12.83 -19.41
CA LYS A 244 -1.49 13.19 -20.34
C LYS A 244 -1.52 12.30 -21.59
N SER A 245 -0.35 11.89 -22.06
CA SER A 245 -0.20 11.04 -23.24
C SER A 245 0.89 9.99 -23.01
N LYS A 246 0.45 8.73 -22.91
CA LYS A 246 1.35 7.58 -22.80
C LYS A 246 2.25 7.42 -24.03
N LYS A 247 1.71 7.69 -25.22
CA LYS A 247 2.49 7.65 -26.48
C LYS A 247 3.68 8.62 -26.42
N LYS A 248 3.44 9.86 -26.00
CA LYS A 248 4.51 10.87 -25.85
C LYS A 248 5.52 10.48 -24.79
N LEU A 249 5.07 9.87 -23.68
CA LEU A 249 5.97 9.34 -22.65
C LEU A 249 6.91 8.27 -23.24
N ILE A 250 6.38 7.31 -23.99
CA ILE A 250 7.17 6.26 -24.64
C ILE A 250 8.15 6.85 -25.66
N GLU A 251 7.72 7.81 -26.48
CA GLU A 251 8.60 8.53 -27.42
C GLU A 251 9.74 9.23 -26.67
N CYS A 252 9.44 9.94 -25.58
CA CYS A 252 10.44 10.61 -24.74
C CYS A 252 11.45 9.63 -24.15
N ILE A 253 11.01 8.48 -23.66
CA ILE A 253 11.91 7.44 -23.11
C ILE A 253 12.80 6.87 -24.21
N LYS A 254 12.27 6.61 -25.41
CA LYS A 254 13.06 6.09 -26.53
C LYS A 254 14.11 7.09 -27.02
N GLU A 255 13.79 8.38 -26.98
CA GLU A 255 14.69 9.45 -27.41
C GLU A 255 15.76 9.79 -26.36
N ASN A 256 15.39 9.83 -25.08
CA ASN A 256 16.23 10.41 -24.02
C ASN A 256 16.64 9.40 -22.94
N GLY A 257 16.15 8.17 -23.01
CA GLY A 257 16.25 7.18 -21.93
C GLY A 257 15.34 7.51 -20.75
N ILE A 258 15.26 6.58 -19.79
CA ILE A 258 14.45 6.79 -18.58
C ILE A 258 15.02 7.88 -17.68
N ASP A 259 16.35 8.03 -17.62
CA ASP A 259 16.99 9.06 -16.79
C ASP A 259 16.90 10.48 -17.40
N GLY A 260 16.71 10.57 -18.72
CA GLY A 260 16.34 11.81 -19.41
C GLY A 260 14.84 12.10 -19.38
N THR A 261 14.03 11.22 -18.79
CA THR A 261 12.59 11.37 -18.61
C THR A 261 12.29 11.72 -17.16
N ILE A 262 11.42 12.69 -16.93
CA ILE A 262 10.95 13.03 -15.58
C ILE A 262 10.04 11.90 -15.11
N TYR A 263 10.45 11.13 -14.10
CA TYR A 263 9.68 9.97 -13.63
C TYR A 263 9.15 10.10 -12.21
N SER A 264 9.85 10.80 -11.32
CA SER A 264 9.43 10.96 -9.92
C SER A 264 9.61 12.38 -9.44
N ARG A 265 8.95 12.69 -8.33
CA ARG A 265 9.03 14.00 -7.70
C ARG A 265 10.43 14.28 -7.16
N GLU A 266 11.08 13.29 -6.55
CA GLU A 266 12.44 13.39 -6.02
C GLU A 266 13.48 13.55 -7.13
N GLN A 267 13.37 12.78 -8.22
CA GLN A 267 14.30 12.91 -9.35
C GLN A 267 14.19 14.31 -9.96
N PHE A 268 12.97 14.81 -10.16
CA PHE A 268 12.79 16.13 -10.73
C PHE A 268 13.32 17.23 -9.81
N PHE A 269 13.07 17.15 -8.50
CA PHE A 269 13.63 18.08 -7.53
C PHE A 269 15.16 18.11 -7.56
N ASN A 270 15.78 16.92 -7.51
CA ASN A 270 17.24 16.81 -7.55
C ASN A 270 17.83 17.34 -8.85
N LEU A 271 17.12 17.19 -9.97
CA LEU A 271 17.54 17.73 -11.26
C LEU A 271 17.56 19.27 -11.20
N LEU A 272 16.48 19.91 -10.75
CA LEU A 272 16.42 21.36 -10.63
C LEU A 272 17.46 21.92 -9.66
N VAL A 273 17.62 21.30 -8.49
CA VAL A 273 18.48 21.81 -7.43
C VAL A 273 19.95 21.50 -7.68
N ASN A 274 20.29 20.24 -7.97
CA ASN A 274 21.69 19.80 -8.00
C ASN A 274 22.34 19.97 -9.37
N VAL A 275 21.56 20.05 -10.45
CA VAL A 275 22.08 20.19 -11.82
C VAL A 275 21.91 21.60 -12.34
N TYR A 276 20.75 22.22 -12.10
CA TYR A 276 20.42 23.55 -12.62
C TYR A 276 20.51 24.67 -11.57
N ASP A 277 20.98 24.37 -10.36
CA ASP A 277 21.23 25.34 -9.28
C ASP A 277 20.02 26.23 -8.93
N ILE A 278 18.81 25.67 -9.11
CA ILE A 278 17.58 26.31 -8.66
C ILE A 278 17.47 26.10 -7.15
N ASP A 279 17.11 27.14 -6.40
CA ASP A 279 16.96 27.01 -4.95
C ASP A 279 15.86 26.00 -4.58
N GLU A 280 16.01 25.34 -3.43
CA GLU A 280 15.10 24.26 -3.02
C GLU A 280 13.63 24.68 -2.96
N ASN A 281 13.34 25.93 -2.54
CA ASN A 281 11.96 26.40 -2.42
C ASN A 281 11.39 26.74 -3.80
N GLY A 282 12.17 27.39 -4.67
CA GLY A 282 11.81 27.63 -6.06
C GLY A 282 11.52 26.32 -6.81
N ALA A 283 12.41 25.33 -6.69
CA ALA A 283 12.24 24.02 -7.29
C ALA A 283 10.98 23.31 -6.79
N ALA A 284 10.76 23.27 -5.47
CA ALA A 284 9.57 22.66 -4.89
C ALA A 284 8.27 23.36 -5.31
N GLN A 285 8.28 24.70 -5.36
CA GLN A 285 7.13 25.49 -5.78
C GLN A 285 6.76 25.19 -7.23
N ILE A 286 7.74 25.22 -8.16
CA ILE A 286 7.53 24.87 -9.57
C ILE A 286 6.93 23.46 -9.69
N ILE A 287 7.47 22.49 -8.95
CA ILE A 287 6.98 21.11 -8.97
C ILE A 287 5.52 21.02 -8.52
N ASP A 288 5.17 21.62 -7.38
CA ASP A 288 3.81 21.57 -6.85
C ASP A 288 2.82 22.28 -7.77
N ASP A 289 3.23 23.42 -8.31
CA ASP A 289 2.42 24.23 -9.20
C ASP A 289 2.14 23.55 -10.54
N VAL A 290 3.16 22.94 -11.16
CA VAL A 290 3.00 22.17 -12.40
C VAL A 290 2.06 20.99 -12.17
N ILE A 291 2.18 20.27 -11.05
CA ILE A 291 1.28 19.16 -10.73
C ILE A 291 -0.15 19.65 -10.54
N GLN A 292 -0.37 20.80 -9.89
CA GLN A 292 -1.71 21.35 -9.68
C GLN A 292 -2.35 21.87 -10.98
N ARG A 293 -1.58 22.59 -11.80
CA ARG A 293 -2.07 23.24 -13.02
C ARG A 293 -2.01 22.33 -14.25
N ASN A 294 -1.24 21.25 -14.19
CA ASN A 294 -0.88 20.38 -15.31
C ASN A 294 -0.19 21.14 -16.46
N LYS A 295 0.45 22.28 -16.20
CA LYS A 295 1.21 23.08 -17.18
C LYS A 295 2.08 24.10 -16.47
N LEU A 296 3.14 24.53 -17.13
CA LEU A 296 3.90 25.71 -16.72
C LEU A 296 3.15 26.99 -17.06
N THR A 297 3.51 28.05 -16.35
CA THR A 297 3.26 29.44 -16.73
C THR A 297 4.43 30.00 -17.51
N GLU A 298 4.19 31.08 -18.27
CA GLU A 298 5.25 31.78 -19.01
C GLU A 298 6.41 32.22 -18.09
N TRP A 299 6.10 32.65 -16.86
CA TRP A 299 7.12 33.01 -15.88
C TRP A 299 7.96 31.80 -15.44
N GLU A 300 7.35 30.63 -15.24
CA GLU A 300 8.09 29.42 -14.88
C GLU A 300 8.93 28.90 -16.04
N GLU A 301 8.43 28.97 -17.28
CA GLU A 301 9.20 28.66 -18.49
C GLU A 301 10.42 29.57 -18.65
N LEU A 302 10.23 30.89 -18.48
CA LEU A 302 11.31 31.87 -18.50
C LEU A 302 12.32 31.63 -17.38
N THR A 303 11.83 31.30 -16.18
CA THR A 303 12.68 30.97 -15.03
C THR A 303 13.53 29.76 -15.34
N LEU A 304 12.93 28.62 -15.73
CA LEU A 304 13.65 27.41 -16.10
C LEU A 304 14.66 27.65 -17.24
N SER A 305 14.27 28.43 -18.24
CA SER A 305 15.16 28.80 -19.36
C SER A 305 16.34 29.65 -18.90
N SER A 306 16.16 30.54 -17.93
CA SER A 306 17.23 31.38 -17.37
C SER A 306 18.27 30.58 -16.56
N TYR A 307 17.88 29.40 -16.05
CA TYR A 307 18.77 28.41 -15.42
C TYR A 307 19.28 27.36 -16.42
N GLU A 308 19.16 27.63 -17.72
CA GLU A 308 19.64 26.77 -18.80
C GLU A 308 19.01 25.36 -18.79
N VAL A 309 17.81 25.21 -18.23
CA VAL A 309 17.06 23.95 -18.29
C VAL A 309 16.72 23.66 -19.76
N PRO A 310 17.12 22.50 -20.32
CA PRO A 310 16.89 22.17 -21.72
C PRO A 310 15.41 22.14 -22.09
N ASN A 311 15.10 22.61 -23.31
CA ASN A 311 13.74 22.62 -23.85
C ASN A 311 13.07 21.24 -23.85
N TYR A 312 13.83 20.14 -24.04
CA TYR A 312 13.23 18.81 -24.02
C TYR A 312 12.71 18.42 -22.62
N LEU A 313 13.33 18.91 -21.54
CA LEU A 313 12.82 18.75 -20.17
C LEU A 313 11.63 19.68 -19.94
N ILE A 314 11.71 20.93 -20.42
CA ILE A 314 10.61 21.89 -20.33
C ILE A 314 9.34 21.35 -21.02
N ASN A 315 9.49 20.75 -22.19
CA ASN A 315 8.37 20.19 -22.96
C ASN A 315 7.73 18.97 -22.28
N GLN A 316 8.43 18.28 -21.37
CA GLN A 316 7.84 17.18 -20.60
C GLN A 316 6.76 17.67 -19.62
N PHE A 317 6.86 18.91 -19.12
CA PHE A 317 5.89 19.45 -18.15
C PHE A 317 4.46 19.53 -18.67
N GLU A 318 4.29 19.78 -19.97
CA GLU A 318 2.97 19.77 -20.58
C GLU A 318 2.28 18.40 -20.50
N ASN A 319 3.05 17.33 -20.30
CA ASN A 319 2.57 15.96 -20.33
C ASN A 319 2.45 15.34 -18.93
N ILE A 320 2.84 16.03 -17.86
CA ILE A 320 2.77 15.54 -16.48
C ILE A 320 1.46 16.03 -15.84
N LYS A 321 0.68 15.11 -15.26
CA LYS A 321 -0.47 15.43 -14.38
C LYS A 321 -0.18 15.13 -12.91
N TYR A 322 0.64 14.14 -12.64
CA TYR A 322 1.01 13.76 -11.29
C TYR A 322 2.36 13.04 -11.29
N LEU A 323 3.21 13.37 -10.33
CA LEU A 323 4.48 12.67 -10.10
C LEU A 323 4.40 11.86 -8.81
N TYR A 324 4.75 10.58 -8.92
CA TYR A 324 4.84 9.71 -7.76
C TYR A 324 6.17 9.88 -7.01
N TYR A 325 6.21 9.38 -5.77
CA TYR A 325 7.42 9.40 -4.95
C TYR A 325 8.30 8.19 -5.27
N MET A 326 9.57 8.41 -5.57
CA MET A 326 10.56 7.35 -5.75
C MET A 326 10.71 6.53 -4.47
N SER A 327 10.71 7.18 -3.31
CA SER A 327 10.85 6.48 -2.03
C SER A 327 9.69 5.52 -1.76
N ALA A 328 8.46 5.90 -2.13
CA ALA A 328 7.28 5.04 -2.00
C ALA A 328 7.32 3.90 -3.03
N SER A 329 7.73 4.22 -4.26
CA SER A 329 7.89 3.24 -5.33
C SER A 329 8.88 2.14 -4.98
N LEU A 330 10.04 2.48 -4.41
CA LEU A 330 11.02 1.51 -3.92
C LEU A 330 10.42 0.58 -2.86
N GLY A 331 9.59 1.10 -1.97
CA GLY A 331 8.86 0.29 -0.99
C GLY A 331 7.91 -0.72 -1.66
N GLU A 332 7.16 -0.29 -2.66
CA GLU A 332 6.26 -1.16 -3.44
C GLU A 332 7.04 -2.26 -4.18
N ILE A 333 8.16 -1.88 -4.81
CA ILE A 333 9.00 -2.80 -5.57
C ILE A 333 9.73 -3.80 -4.66
N HIS A 334 10.09 -3.44 -3.43
CA HIS A 334 10.62 -4.40 -2.47
C HIS A 334 9.57 -5.45 -2.05
N VAL A 335 8.31 -5.04 -1.85
CA VAL A 335 7.22 -5.99 -1.59
C VAL A 335 7.00 -6.90 -2.80
N ALA A 336 7.02 -6.32 -4.00
CA ALA A 336 6.93 -7.03 -5.27
C ALA A 336 8.02 -8.09 -5.43
N TYR A 337 9.26 -7.74 -5.11
CA TYR A 337 10.41 -8.64 -5.10
C TYR A 337 10.20 -9.84 -4.17
N HIS A 338 9.78 -9.61 -2.93
CA HIS A 338 9.54 -10.72 -1.99
C HIS A 338 8.36 -11.62 -2.40
N LEU A 339 7.33 -11.05 -3.02
CA LEU A 339 6.26 -11.85 -3.60
C LEU A 339 6.74 -12.68 -4.80
N ALA A 340 7.61 -12.12 -5.64
CA ALA A 340 8.25 -12.84 -6.75
C ALA A 340 9.17 -13.96 -6.24
N GLU A 341 9.92 -13.70 -5.17
CA GLU A 341 10.75 -14.69 -4.48
C GLU A 341 9.92 -15.87 -3.98
N ILE A 342 8.82 -15.61 -3.26
CA ILE A 342 7.89 -16.66 -2.80
C ILE A 342 7.32 -17.41 -4.01
N LYS A 343 6.89 -16.70 -5.06
CA LYS A 343 6.33 -17.32 -6.26
C LYS A 343 7.34 -18.24 -6.96
N TRP A 344 8.58 -17.79 -7.06
CA TRP A 344 9.66 -18.55 -7.68
C TRP A 344 10.00 -19.81 -6.89
N LEU A 345 10.02 -19.71 -5.55
CA LEU A 345 10.28 -20.83 -4.66
C LEU A 345 9.14 -21.87 -4.65
N ILE A 346 7.88 -21.42 -4.67
CA ILE A 346 6.69 -22.28 -4.54
C ILE A 346 5.56 -21.90 -5.52
N PRO A 347 5.76 -22.05 -6.83
CA PRO A 347 4.80 -21.57 -7.82
C PRO A 347 3.42 -22.24 -7.71
N GLY A 348 3.34 -23.50 -7.27
CA GLY A 348 2.09 -24.23 -7.11
C GLY A 348 1.25 -23.80 -5.89
N ASP A 349 1.92 -23.43 -4.79
CA ASP A 349 1.25 -22.94 -3.58
C ASP A 349 1.04 -21.44 -3.60
N PHE A 350 1.86 -20.70 -4.35
CA PHE A 350 1.70 -19.27 -4.53
C PHE A 350 0.31 -18.90 -5.04
N GLU A 351 -0.19 -19.63 -6.04
CA GLU A 351 -1.55 -19.47 -6.57
C GLU A 351 -2.61 -19.67 -5.48
N LYS A 352 -2.36 -20.52 -4.47
CA LYS A 352 -3.26 -20.69 -3.31
C LYS A 352 -3.29 -19.46 -2.42
N PHE A 353 -2.19 -18.70 -2.31
CA PHE A 353 -2.16 -17.43 -1.58
C PHE A 353 -2.81 -16.29 -2.37
N LEU A 354 -2.85 -16.38 -3.71
CA LEU A 354 -3.60 -15.45 -4.57
C LEU A 354 -5.10 -15.62 -4.41
N HIS A 355 -5.52 -16.85 -4.12
CA HIS A 355 -6.88 -17.17 -3.74
C HIS A 355 -7.15 -16.74 -2.29
N VAL A 356 -7.48 -15.47 -2.15
CA VAL A 356 -7.98 -14.84 -0.93
C VAL A 356 -8.99 -15.77 -0.20
N PRO A 357 -8.98 -15.86 1.15
CA PRO A 357 -9.59 -16.91 2.00
C PRO A 357 -11.09 -17.19 1.85
N TYR A 358 -11.79 -16.51 0.96
CA TYR A 358 -13.22 -16.61 0.78
C TYR A 358 -13.68 -17.68 -0.22
N LYS A 359 -12.77 -18.54 -0.71
CA LYS A 359 -13.13 -19.67 -1.62
C LYS A 359 -14.28 -20.53 -1.10
N ASN A 360 -14.52 -20.60 0.21
CA ASN A 360 -15.62 -21.37 0.79
C ASN A 360 -16.75 -20.49 1.34
N SER A 361 -16.75 -19.19 1.05
CA SER A 361 -17.79 -18.26 1.48
C SER A 361 -18.90 -18.18 0.43
N PHE A 362 -20.07 -17.76 0.89
CA PHE A 362 -21.27 -17.70 0.07
C PHE A 362 -21.81 -16.28 -0.02
N VAL A 363 -22.54 -16.00 -1.10
CA VAL A 363 -23.37 -14.79 -1.28
C VAL A 363 -24.83 -15.19 -1.51
N GLY A 364 -25.74 -14.24 -1.39
CA GLY A 364 -27.13 -14.41 -1.76
C GLY A 364 -28.15 -13.87 -0.74
N PRO A 365 -29.44 -13.97 -1.08
CA PRO A 365 -30.51 -13.50 -0.22
C PRO A 365 -30.73 -14.42 0.99
N PHE A 366 -31.20 -13.83 2.09
CA PHE A 366 -31.70 -14.57 3.25
C PHE A 366 -32.99 -13.95 3.78
N PHE A 367 -33.77 -14.79 4.48
CA PHE A 367 -34.90 -14.38 5.30
C PHE A 367 -34.66 -14.74 6.77
N TYR A 368 -35.20 -13.97 7.70
CA TYR A 368 -35.19 -14.28 9.12
C TYR A 368 -36.63 -14.37 9.64
N ILE A 369 -37.10 -15.60 9.86
CA ILE A 369 -38.51 -15.90 10.12
C ILE A 369 -38.60 -16.80 11.34
N ASN A 370 -39.49 -16.47 12.28
CA ASN A 370 -39.70 -17.24 13.52
C ASN A 370 -38.39 -17.54 14.28
N LYS A 371 -37.50 -16.53 14.37
CA LYS A 371 -36.17 -16.62 15.01
C LYS A 371 -35.21 -17.63 14.37
N LYS A 372 -35.34 -17.86 13.06
CA LYS A 372 -34.46 -18.74 12.29
C LYS A 372 -34.04 -18.08 10.99
N LEU A 373 -32.75 -18.18 10.66
CA LEU A 373 -32.22 -17.74 9.38
C LEU A 373 -32.49 -18.79 8.28
N TYR A 374 -32.98 -18.33 7.15
CA TYR A 374 -33.16 -19.10 5.92
C TYR A 374 -32.26 -18.51 4.83
N PRO A 375 -31.05 -19.08 4.63
CA PRO A 375 -30.09 -18.58 3.66
C PRO A 375 -30.24 -19.27 2.30
N TYR A 376 -30.19 -18.49 1.22
CA TYR A 376 -29.79 -18.98 -0.09
C TYR A 376 -28.29 -18.73 -0.25
N LYS A 377 -27.54 -19.78 -0.60
CA LYS A 377 -26.06 -19.76 -0.66
C LYS A 377 -25.61 -20.04 -2.07
N ASP A 378 -24.99 -19.05 -2.70
CA ASP A 378 -24.27 -19.21 -3.96
C ASP A 378 -22.77 -19.08 -3.73
N SER A 379 -21.99 -19.95 -4.37
CA SER A 379 -20.54 -19.99 -4.16
C SER A 379 -19.87 -18.83 -4.86
N ILE A 380 -18.93 -18.19 -4.18
CA ILE A 380 -18.13 -17.13 -4.81
C ILE A 380 -16.96 -17.65 -5.63
N ILE A 381 -16.74 -18.97 -5.74
CA ILE A 381 -15.61 -19.52 -6.49
C ILE A 381 -15.69 -19.14 -7.99
N GLU A 382 -16.90 -19.02 -8.54
CA GLU A 382 -17.13 -18.85 -9.97
C GLU A 382 -17.39 -17.39 -10.39
N HIS A 383 -17.10 -16.42 -9.52
CA HIS A 383 -17.39 -15.02 -9.84
C HIS A 383 -16.42 -14.39 -10.86
N ASN A 384 -16.96 -13.49 -11.69
CA ASN A 384 -16.15 -12.70 -12.63
C ASN A 384 -15.34 -11.62 -11.86
N PRO A 385 -13.99 -11.67 -11.90
CA PRO A 385 -13.14 -10.75 -11.15
C PRO A 385 -13.13 -9.31 -11.68
N ASN A 386 -13.79 -9.03 -12.81
CA ASN A 386 -13.91 -7.69 -13.37
C ASN A 386 -15.16 -6.93 -12.89
N VAL A 387 -16.08 -7.61 -12.20
CA VAL A 387 -17.29 -6.98 -11.68
C VAL A 387 -17.02 -6.44 -10.28
N ARG A 388 -17.48 -5.21 -10.00
CA ARG A 388 -17.27 -4.57 -8.69
C ARG A 388 -18.02 -5.31 -7.57
N PHE A 389 -19.28 -5.64 -7.79
CA PHE A 389 -20.11 -6.36 -6.84
C PHE A 389 -20.52 -7.70 -7.43
N PHE A 390 -20.18 -8.78 -6.74
CA PHE A 390 -20.69 -10.10 -7.04
C PHE A 390 -21.87 -10.41 -6.12
N ASP A 391 -22.96 -10.86 -6.72
CA ASP A 391 -24.21 -11.19 -6.06
C ASP A 391 -24.79 -12.47 -6.67
N ALA A 392 -25.56 -13.21 -5.87
CA ALA A 392 -26.27 -14.37 -6.35
C ALA A 392 -27.41 -13.94 -7.30
N PRO A 393 -27.63 -14.64 -8.42
CA PRO A 393 -28.69 -14.31 -9.36
C PRO A 393 -30.09 -14.55 -8.78
N MET A 394 -30.18 -15.32 -7.70
CA MET A 394 -31.44 -15.60 -7.00
C MET A 394 -32.04 -14.32 -6.43
N SER A 395 -33.29 -14.00 -6.77
CA SER A 395 -34.04 -12.89 -6.19
C SER A 395 -34.71 -13.29 -4.87
N HIS A 396 -35.06 -12.31 -4.02
CA HIS A 396 -35.83 -12.58 -2.80
C HIS A 396 -37.22 -13.15 -3.09
N PHE A 397 -37.88 -12.69 -4.15
CA PHE A 397 -39.19 -13.16 -4.56
C PHE A 397 -39.17 -14.67 -4.89
N VAL A 398 -38.31 -15.07 -5.83
CA VAL A 398 -38.18 -16.48 -6.25
C VAL A 398 -37.70 -17.34 -5.08
N PHE A 399 -36.77 -16.84 -4.26
CA PHE A 399 -36.31 -17.57 -3.08
C PHE A 399 -37.45 -17.78 -2.08
N PHE A 400 -38.30 -16.78 -1.85
CA PHE A 400 -39.43 -16.89 -0.92
C PHE A 400 -40.49 -17.89 -1.40
N GLU A 401 -40.83 -17.89 -2.70
CA GLU A 401 -41.73 -18.91 -3.28
C GLU A 401 -41.21 -20.33 -3.04
N ASN A 402 -39.89 -20.54 -3.19
CA ASN A 402 -39.26 -21.84 -2.95
C ASN A 402 -39.29 -22.28 -1.47
N LEU A 403 -39.41 -21.34 -0.53
CA LEU A 403 -39.56 -21.67 0.89
C LEU A 403 -40.98 -22.16 1.22
N GLY A 404 -41.96 -21.94 0.34
CA GLY A 404 -43.35 -22.37 0.54
C GLY A 404 -44.03 -21.71 1.73
N ILE A 405 -43.67 -20.46 2.02
CA ILE A 405 -44.21 -19.69 3.14
C ILE A 405 -45.38 -18.84 2.63
N ASP A 406 -46.52 -18.89 3.33
CA ASP A 406 -47.70 -18.11 2.98
C ASP A 406 -47.49 -16.62 3.22
N GLY A 407 -47.90 -15.78 2.27
CA GLY A 407 -47.90 -14.32 2.39
C GLY A 407 -47.01 -13.60 1.38
N ASP A 408 -46.83 -12.30 1.58
CA ASP A 408 -45.91 -11.47 0.78
C ASP A 408 -44.52 -11.47 1.41
N TYR A 409 -43.49 -11.77 0.61
CA TYR A 409 -42.09 -11.75 1.05
C TYR A 409 -41.66 -10.39 1.61
N GLY A 410 -42.31 -9.30 1.18
CA GLY A 410 -42.12 -7.94 1.67
C GLY A 410 -42.39 -7.79 3.17
N ASN A 411 -43.26 -8.63 3.73
CA ASN A 411 -43.67 -8.58 5.13
C ASN A 411 -42.66 -9.22 6.10
N TYR A 412 -41.63 -9.89 5.57
CA TYR A 412 -40.66 -10.63 6.37
C TYR A 412 -39.31 -9.91 6.43
N PRO A 413 -38.66 -9.86 7.62
CA PRO A 413 -37.29 -9.37 7.75
C PRO A 413 -36.35 -10.17 6.86
N ARG A 414 -35.55 -9.46 6.05
CA ARG A 414 -34.70 -10.05 5.02
C ARG A 414 -33.42 -9.27 4.82
N GLY A 415 -32.50 -9.86 4.08
CA GLY A 415 -31.28 -9.19 3.66
C GLY A 415 -30.55 -9.96 2.57
N ARG A 416 -29.38 -9.48 2.20
CA ARG A 416 -28.56 -10.04 1.14
C ARG A 416 -27.08 -9.88 1.47
N VAL A 417 -26.34 -10.95 1.27
CA VAL A 417 -24.87 -10.93 1.32
C VAL A 417 -24.37 -10.74 -0.10
N ILE A 418 -23.54 -9.73 -0.33
CA ILE A 418 -22.83 -9.51 -1.59
C ILE A 418 -21.32 -9.44 -1.34
N PHE A 419 -20.53 -9.68 -2.38
CA PHE A 419 -19.08 -9.55 -2.33
C PHE A 419 -18.62 -8.32 -3.11
N ASP A 420 -17.97 -7.38 -2.41
CA ASP A 420 -17.31 -6.20 -2.98
C ASP A 420 -15.89 -6.59 -3.39
N ASN A 421 -15.72 -6.89 -4.67
CA ASN A 421 -14.50 -7.42 -5.23
C ASN A 421 -13.37 -6.39 -5.26
N PHE A 422 -13.68 -5.09 -5.32
CA PHE A 422 -12.67 -4.03 -5.29
C PHE A 422 -12.07 -3.86 -3.89
N HIS A 423 -12.91 -3.94 -2.85
CA HIS A 423 -12.46 -3.82 -1.45
C HIS A 423 -12.18 -5.17 -0.80
N LYS A 424 -12.39 -6.28 -1.53
CA LYS A 424 -12.16 -7.67 -1.08
C LYS A 424 -12.84 -7.97 0.26
N ARG A 425 -14.13 -7.65 0.34
CA ARG A 425 -14.97 -7.76 1.54
C ARG A 425 -16.40 -8.17 1.24
N PHE A 426 -17.09 -8.73 2.22
CA PHE A 426 -18.53 -8.94 2.19
C PHE A 426 -19.27 -7.70 2.67
N VAL A 427 -20.37 -7.40 1.99
CA VAL A 427 -21.33 -6.38 2.43
C VAL A 427 -22.65 -7.09 2.64
N VAL A 428 -23.14 -7.05 3.88
CA VAL A 428 -24.45 -7.59 4.25
C VAL A 428 -25.41 -6.41 4.31
N TYR A 429 -26.36 -6.38 3.39
CA TYR A 429 -27.48 -5.45 3.42
C TYR A 429 -28.67 -6.11 4.09
N LEU A 430 -29.28 -5.46 5.07
CA LEU A 430 -30.37 -6.07 5.84
C LEU A 430 -31.38 -5.05 6.33
N ASP A 431 -32.56 -5.57 6.68
CA ASP A 431 -33.56 -4.89 7.48
C ASP A 431 -32.95 -4.36 8.80
N LYS A 432 -33.42 -3.19 9.25
CA LYS A 432 -32.99 -2.55 10.50
C LYS A 432 -33.15 -3.46 11.73
N ASP A 433 -34.18 -4.30 11.78
CA ASP A 433 -34.54 -5.10 12.94
C ASP A 433 -33.63 -6.34 13.09
N LEU A 434 -32.84 -6.61 12.05
CA LEU A 434 -31.83 -7.68 12.01
C LEU A 434 -30.42 -7.18 12.42
N LEU A 435 -30.23 -5.89 12.73
CA LEU A 435 -28.94 -5.32 13.16
C LEU A 435 -28.60 -5.66 14.62
N LYS A 436 -28.74 -6.93 15.02
CA LYS A 436 -28.42 -7.45 16.36
C LYS A 436 -27.23 -8.40 16.29
N ASP A 437 -26.38 -8.40 17.31
CA ASP A 437 -25.08 -9.09 17.24
C ASP A 437 -25.21 -10.63 17.18
N ASP A 438 -26.23 -11.20 17.80
CA ASP A 438 -26.58 -12.61 17.70
C ASP A 438 -26.95 -13.00 16.26
N ILE A 439 -27.77 -12.19 15.59
CA ILE A 439 -28.18 -12.42 14.20
C ILE A 439 -27.00 -12.24 13.24
N LYS A 440 -26.15 -11.22 13.46
CA LYS A 440 -24.92 -11.02 12.67
C LYS A 440 -23.99 -12.24 12.76
N ALA A 441 -23.81 -12.79 13.96
CA ALA A 441 -23.00 -13.99 14.16
C ALA A 441 -23.59 -15.22 13.46
N GLU A 442 -24.91 -15.38 13.45
CA GLU A 442 -25.60 -16.43 12.69
C GLU A 442 -25.38 -16.27 11.18
N ILE A 443 -25.49 -15.05 10.64
CA ILE A 443 -25.24 -14.77 9.21
C ILE A 443 -23.78 -15.08 8.83
N ILE A 444 -22.83 -14.63 9.64
CA ILE A 444 -21.39 -14.91 9.44
C ILE A 444 -21.15 -16.41 9.37
N LYS A 445 -21.72 -17.17 10.30
CA LYS A 445 -21.58 -18.63 10.35
C LYS A 445 -22.22 -19.29 9.13
N GLU A 446 -23.45 -18.95 8.80
CA GLU A 446 -24.20 -19.61 7.72
C GLU A 446 -23.58 -19.36 6.35
N TYR A 447 -23.15 -18.14 6.07
CA TYR A 447 -22.50 -17.80 4.80
C TYR A 447 -20.98 -18.06 4.80
N ASN A 448 -20.43 -18.60 5.89
CA ASN A 448 -19.01 -18.83 6.09
C ASN A 448 -18.18 -17.56 5.78
N LEU A 449 -18.60 -16.44 6.37
CA LEU A 449 -18.00 -15.13 6.16
C LEU A 449 -16.82 -14.93 7.11
N GLU A 450 -15.79 -14.23 6.64
CA GLU A 450 -14.74 -13.75 7.52
C GLU A 450 -15.24 -12.47 8.22
N GLU A 451 -15.39 -12.50 9.55
CA GLU A 451 -15.94 -11.40 10.35
C GLU A 451 -15.22 -10.07 10.08
N ARG A 452 -13.88 -10.09 10.02
CA ARG A 452 -13.04 -8.91 9.75
C ARG A 452 -13.24 -8.30 8.37
N ARG A 453 -13.79 -9.08 7.43
CA ARG A 453 -14.08 -8.65 6.06
C ARG A 453 -15.57 -8.47 5.82
N THR A 454 -16.39 -8.44 6.87
CA THR A 454 -17.84 -8.36 6.72
C THR A 454 -18.35 -7.04 7.27
N VAL A 455 -18.98 -6.24 6.40
CA VAL A 455 -19.58 -4.97 6.78
C VAL A 455 -21.10 -5.10 6.72
N PHE A 456 -21.76 -4.81 7.84
CA PHE A 456 -23.21 -4.77 7.91
C PHE A 456 -23.74 -3.37 7.60
N ARG A 457 -24.74 -3.29 6.73
CA ARG A 457 -25.39 -2.07 6.29
C ARG A 457 -26.91 -2.25 6.33
N ARG A 458 -27.60 -1.19 6.74
CA ARG A 458 -29.04 -1.10 6.53
C ARG A 458 -29.31 -0.76 5.07
N ASP A 459 -30.34 -1.38 4.49
CA ASP A 459 -30.89 -0.97 3.20
C ASP A 459 -32.37 -0.59 3.35
N ALA A 460 -32.77 0.50 2.70
CA ALA A 460 -34.17 0.93 2.67
C ALA A 460 -35.04 0.00 1.82
N HIS A 461 -34.46 -0.75 0.88
CA HIS A 461 -35.19 -1.72 0.05
C HIS A 461 -35.58 -3.00 0.81
N TYR A 462 -34.89 -3.30 1.92
CA TYR A 462 -35.13 -4.48 2.74
C TYR A 462 -36.00 -4.19 3.96
N THR A 463 -36.62 -3.02 4.05
CA THR A 463 -37.62 -2.76 5.10
C THR A 463 -38.85 -3.63 4.89
N HIS A 464 -39.31 -4.25 5.97
CA HIS A 464 -40.63 -4.85 6.05
C HIS A 464 -41.62 -3.86 6.68
N ASP A 465 -42.81 -3.77 6.08
CA ASP A 465 -43.95 -3.13 6.72
C ASP A 465 -44.53 -4.19 7.67
N GLY A 466 -44.38 -3.96 8.97
CA GLY A 466 -44.83 -4.91 9.98
C GLY A 466 -46.28 -5.32 9.76
N LEU A 467 -46.58 -6.61 9.96
CA LEU A 467 -47.96 -7.07 10.18
C LEU A 467 -48.52 -6.48 11.47
#